data_AF-A0A941UUG6-F1
#
_entry.id   AF-A0A941UUG6-F1
#
_cell.length_a   1.000
_cell.length_b   1.000
_cell.length_c   1.000
_cell.angle_alpha   90.00
_cell.angle_beta   90.00
_cell.angle_gamma   90.00
#
_symmetry.space_group_name_H-M   'P 1'
#
loop_
_entity.id
_entity.type
_entity.pdbx_description
1 polymer ?
#
loop_
_entity_poly.entity_id
_entity_poly.type
_entity_poly.pdbx_seq_one_letter_code
_entity_poly.pdbx_strand_id
1 'polypeptide(L)'
;MNAPTLADRIDALLPQTQCTKCGYAGCRPYAEAIAAGRAQINHCPPGGAAGIARLAQMLQREPLPLDPANGAERPLQVAVIDERAPRR
;
A
#
# COMPACT_ATOMS: atom_id res chain seq x y z
N MET A 1 -2.72 -22.70 -17.91
CA MET A 1 -2.23 -22.02 -16.69
C MET A 1 -2.02 -20.57 -17.05
N ASN A 2 -2.87 -19.67 -16.56
CA ASN A 2 -2.83 -18.27 -16.95
C ASN A 2 -1.67 -17.59 -16.22
N ALA A 3 -0.78 -16.92 -16.95
CA ALA A 3 0.35 -16.23 -16.35
C ALA A 3 -0.16 -15.07 -15.48
N PRO A 4 0.41 -14.84 -14.28
CA PRO A 4 0.01 -13.73 -13.43
C PRO A 4 0.28 -12.41 -14.17
N THR A 5 -0.77 -11.60 -14.28
CA THR A 5 -0.72 -10.29 -14.93
C THR A 5 0.11 -9.30 -14.10
N LEU A 6 0.44 -8.15 -14.68
CA LEU A 6 1.12 -7.09 -13.95
C LEU A 6 0.31 -6.63 -12.73
N ALA A 7 -1.02 -6.52 -12.87
CA ALA A 7 -1.92 -6.17 -11.79
C ALA A 7 -1.89 -7.21 -10.66
N ASP A 8 -1.86 -8.52 -10.98
CA ASP A 8 -1.76 -9.58 -9.97
C ASP A 8 -0.49 -9.45 -9.13
N ARG A 9 0.64 -9.11 -9.76
CA ARG A 9 1.92 -8.92 -9.07
C ARG A 9 1.92 -7.68 -8.17
N ILE A 10 1.32 -6.58 -8.64
CA ILE A 10 1.16 -5.36 -7.84
C ILE A 10 0.23 -5.63 -6.65
N ASP A 11 -0.91 -6.27 -6.88
CA ASP A 11 -1.89 -6.61 -5.85
C ASP A 11 -1.26 -7.46 -4.73
N ALA A 12 -0.42 -8.43 -5.09
CA ALA A 12 0.34 -9.24 -4.13
C ALA A 12 1.36 -8.46 -3.28
N LEU A 13 1.79 -7.27 -3.73
CA LEU A 13 2.69 -6.39 -2.97
C LEU A 13 1.94 -5.38 -2.09
N LEU A 14 0.65 -5.16 -2.34
CA LEU A 14 -0.17 -4.26 -1.53
C LEU A 14 -0.49 -4.87 -0.17
N PRO A 15 -0.75 -4.05 0.87
CA PRO A 15 -0.97 -4.54 2.23
C PRO A 15 -2.33 -5.27 2.42
N GLN A 16 -3.19 -5.32 1.39
CA GLN A 16 -4.49 -6.03 1.41
C GLN A 16 -5.41 -5.64 2.58
N THR A 17 -5.29 -4.40 3.10
CA THR A 17 -6.02 -3.93 4.28
C THR A 17 -7.44 -3.43 4.00
N GLN A 18 -7.88 -3.41 2.73
CA GLN A 18 -9.19 -2.88 2.30
C GLN A 18 -9.50 -1.47 2.85
N CYS A 19 -8.47 -0.64 3.06
CA CYS A 19 -8.63 0.64 3.75
C CYS A 19 -9.24 1.77 2.91
N THR A 20 -9.33 1.60 1.58
CA THR A 20 -9.82 2.56 0.57
C THR A 20 -9.22 3.98 0.58
N LYS A 21 -8.17 4.23 1.38
CA LYS A 21 -7.53 5.55 1.51
C LYS A 21 -6.87 6.07 0.24
N CYS A 22 -6.57 5.19 -0.70
CA CYS A 22 -6.03 5.54 -2.01
C CYS A 22 -7.09 6.07 -3.01
N GLY A 23 -8.36 6.17 -2.59
CA GLY A 23 -9.48 6.57 -3.46
C GLY A 23 -10.06 5.44 -4.32
N TYR A 24 -9.54 4.23 -4.19
CA TYR A 24 -10.05 3.03 -4.89
C TYR A 24 -10.87 2.15 -3.96
N ALA A 25 -11.82 1.41 -4.53
CA ALA A 25 -12.70 0.49 -3.80
C ALA A 25 -11.96 -0.69 -3.12
N GLY A 26 -10.68 -0.91 -3.45
CA GLY A 26 -9.86 -1.97 -2.87
C GLY A 26 -8.44 -1.99 -3.41
N CYS A 27 -7.63 -2.97 -2.97
CA CYS A 27 -6.25 -3.14 -3.43
C CYS A 27 -6.19 -3.58 -4.91
N ARG A 28 -7.07 -4.48 -5.33
CA ARG A 28 -7.16 -4.93 -6.72
C ARG A 28 -7.41 -3.82 -7.74
N PRO A 29 -8.46 -2.98 -7.63
CA PRO A 29 -8.69 -1.89 -8.58
C PRO A 29 -7.58 -0.84 -8.54
N TYR A 30 -6.91 -0.65 -7.40
CA TYR A 30 -5.72 0.19 -7.32
C TYR A 30 -4.54 -0.41 -8.09
N ALA A 31 -4.29 -1.71 -7.93
CA ALA A 31 -3.25 -2.44 -8.65
C ALA A 31 -3.46 -2.41 -10.17
N GLU A 32 -4.70 -2.56 -10.63
CA GLU A 32 -5.08 -2.43 -12.03
C GLU A 32 -4.85 -1.01 -12.56
N ALA A 33 -5.16 0.02 -11.76
CA ALA A 33 -4.91 1.41 -12.12
C ALA A 33 -3.40 1.72 -12.22
N ILE A 34 -2.57 1.18 -11.33
CA ILE A 34 -1.10 1.28 -11.43
C ILE A 34 -0.60 0.58 -12.69
N ALA A 35 -1.06 -0.66 -12.95
CA ALA A 35 -0.67 -1.45 -14.12
C ALA A 35 -1.06 -0.74 -15.43
N ALA A 36 -2.20 -0.06 -15.45
CA ALA A 36 -2.68 0.74 -16.58
C ALA A 36 -2.03 2.14 -16.67
N GLY A 37 -1.17 2.51 -15.71
CA GLY A 37 -0.55 3.85 -15.66
C GLY A 37 -1.52 4.98 -15.33
N ARG A 38 -2.71 4.67 -14.82
CA ARG A 38 -3.75 5.64 -14.40
C ARG A 38 -3.58 6.12 -12.95
N ALA A 39 -2.78 5.41 -12.15
CA ALA A 39 -2.50 5.75 -10.77
C ALA A 39 -1.01 5.73 -10.48
N GLN A 40 -0.58 6.55 -9.53
CA GLN A 40 0.78 6.55 -9.01
C GLN A 40 0.93 5.53 -7.88
N ILE A 41 2.15 5.04 -7.67
CA ILE A 41 2.48 4.02 -6.65
C ILE A 41 2.46 4.56 -5.22
N ASN A 42 2.40 5.87 -5.05
CA ASN A 42 2.48 6.61 -3.78
C ASN A 42 1.12 7.02 -3.20
N HIS A 43 0.03 6.36 -3.60
CA HIS A 43 -1.32 6.66 -3.10
C HIS A 43 -1.76 5.71 -1.98
N CYS A 44 -0.92 4.77 -1.52
CA CYS A 44 -1.27 3.79 -0.51
C CYS A 44 -0.65 4.10 0.87
N PRO A 45 -1.31 4.89 1.74
CA PRO A 45 -0.83 5.18 3.08
C PRO A 45 -0.46 3.98 3.95
N PRO A 46 -1.23 2.87 3.98
CA PRO A 46 -0.83 1.71 4.79
C PRO A 46 0.38 0.96 4.23
N GLY A 47 0.67 1.11 2.93
CA GLY A 47 1.89 0.59 2.32
C GLY A 47 3.11 1.45 2.65
N GLY A 48 2.91 2.76 2.81
CA GLY A 48 3.95 3.69 3.21
C GLY A 48 5.14 3.71 2.24
N ALA A 49 6.26 4.27 2.69
CA ALA A 49 7.50 4.34 1.91
C ALA A 49 8.03 2.93 1.53
N ALA A 50 7.87 1.94 2.42
CA ALA A 50 8.30 0.57 2.16
C ALA A 50 7.50 -0.08 1.00
N GLY A 51 6.18 0.07 1.00
CA GLY A 51 5.31 -0.41 -0.09
C GLY A 51 5.61 0.30 -1.40
N ILE A 52 5.80 1.62 -1.35
CA ILE A 52 6.21 2.41 -2.52
C ILE A 52 7.53 1.92 -3.09
N ALA A 53 8.56 1.73 -2.26
CA ALA A 53 9.87 1.27 -2.70
C ALA A 53 9.79 -0.11 -3.39
N ARG A 54 8.99 -1.04 -2.85
CA ARG A 54 8.79 -2.37 -3.46
C ARG A 54 8.10 -2.27 -4.81
N LEU A 55 7.07 -1.44 -4.92
CA LEU A 55 6.37 -1.19 -6.19
C LEU A 55 7.27 -0.49 -7.21
N ALA A 56 8.06 0.50 -6.78
CA ALA A 56 9.03 1.22 -7.58
C ALA A 56 10.08 0.28 -8.18
N GLN A 57 10.67 -0.60 -7.35
CA GLN A 57 11.63 -1.61 -7.81
C GLN A 57 11.00 -2.58 -8.82
N MET A 58 9.78 -3.07 -8.55
CA MET A 58 9.10 -4.02 -9.44
C MET A 58 8.75 -3.39 -10.80
N LEU A 59 8.31 -2.13 -10.79
CA LEU A 59 7.90 -1.39 -11.98
C LEU A 59 9.06 -0.66 -12.67
N GLN A 60 10.27 -0.75 -12.11
CA GLN A 60 11.45 0.02 -12.52
C GLN A 60 11.16 1.53 -12.64
N ARG A 61 10.46 2.07 -11.65
CA ARG A 61 10.11 3.48 -11.54
C ARG A 61 10.81 4.11 -10.35
N GLU A 62 10.91 5.43 -10.37
CA GLU A 62 11.46 6.18 -9.24
C GLU A 62 10.45 6.19 -8.07
N PRO A 63 10.88 5.88 -6.83
CA PRO A 63 10.00 5.95 -5.67
C PRO A 63 9.62 7.40 -5.38
N LEU A 64 8.33 7.69 -5.34
CA LEU A 64 7.80 9.00 -5.00
C LEU A 64 7.43 9.07 -3.51
N PRO A 65 7.55 10.24 -2.85
CA PRO A 65 7.04 10.39 -1.48
C PRO A 65 5.52 10.13 -1.45
N LEU A 66 5.02 9.57 -0.35
CA LEU A 66 3.59 9.29 -0.18
C LEU A 66 2.79 10.57 -0.43
N ASP A 67 1.73 10.47 -1.23
CA ASP A 67 0.85 11.58 -1.55
C ASP A 67 0.12 12.05 -0.28
N PRO A 68 0.38 13.27 0.23
CA PRO A 68 -0.26 13.78 1.43
C PRO A 68 -1.79 13.92 1.28
N ALA A 69 -2.32 13.99 0.05
CA ALA A 69 -3.76 14.06 -0.20
C ALA A 69 -4.50 12.76 0.18
N ASN A 70 -3.82 11.61 0.11
CA ASN A 70 -4.39 10.30 0.50
C ASN A 70 -4.20 10.01 2.00
N GLY A 71 -3.56 10.93 2.73
CA GLY A 71 -3.24 10.84 4.15
C GLY A 71 -1.75 10.63 4.40
N ALA A 72 -1.30 10.98 5.61
CA ALA A 72 0.09 10.75 6.00
C ALA A 72 0.37 9.26 6.26
N GLU A 73 1.58 8.82 5.92
CA GLU A 73 2.19 7.63 6.50
C GLU A 73 2.27 7.92 8.00
N ARG A 74 1.36 7.37 8.79
CA ARG A 74 1.55 7.39 10.23
C ARG A 74 2.65 6.37 10.51
N PRO A 75 3.83 6.76 11.02
CA PRO A 75 4.81 5.78 11.47
C PRO A 75 4.10 4.81 12.40
N LEU A 76 4.39 3.51 12.27
CA LEU A 76 3.79 2.45 13.10
C LEU A 76 3.81 2.92 14.55
N GLN A 77 2.65 3.29 15.09
CA GLN A 77 2.50 3.46 16.52
C GLN A 77 2.50 2.03 17.07
N VAL A 78 3.65 1.62 17.60
CA VAL A 78 3.73 0.39 18.38
C VAL A 78 2.79 0.57 19.56
N ALA A 79 1.63 -0.09 19.51
CA ALA A 79 0.82 -0.29 20.69
C ALA A 79 1.61 -1.24 21.59
N VAL A 80 2.37 -0.68 22.54
CA VAL A 80 2.97 -1.47 23.61
C VAL A 80 1.81 -1.94 24.48
N ILE A 81 1.47 -3.22 24.39
CA ILE A 81 0.61 -3.88 25.37
C ILE A 81 1.49 -4.12 26.61
N ASP A 82 1.31 -3.29 27.64
CA ASP A 82 1.92 -3.56 28.94
C ASP A 82 1.10 -4.66 29.64
N GLU A 83 1.66 -5.87 29.68
CA GLU A 83 1.03 -7.07 30.26
C GLU A 83 0.85 -6.96 31.79
N ARG A 84 1.32 -5.89 32.43
CA ARG A 84 1.18 -5.64 33.88
C ARG A 84 -0.07 -4.87 34.26
N ALA A 85 -0.92 -4.50 33.31
CA ALA A 85 -2.20 -3.88 33.64
C ALA A 85 -3.06 -4.88 34.42
N PRO A 86 -3.42 -4.61 35.69
CA PRO A 86 -4.26 -5.52 36.46
C PRO A 86 -5.62 -5.63 35.76
N ARG A 87 -6.04 -6.87 35.47
CA ARG A 87 -7.39 -7.16 35.01
C ARG A 87 -8.35 -6.75 36.14
N ARG A 88 -9.20 -5.77 35.86
CA ARG A 88 -10.29 -5.37 36.77
C ARG A 88 -11.45 -6.34 36.66
#